data_AF-A0A2D6P2F9-F1
#
_entry.id   AF-A0A2D6P2F9-F1
#
_cell.length_a   1.000
_cell.length_b   1.000
_cell.length_c   1.000
_cell.angle_alpha   90.00
_cell.angle_beta   90.00
_cell.angle_gamma   90.00
#
_symmetry.space_group_name_H-M   'P 1'
#
loop_
_entity.id
_entity.type
_entity.pdbx_description
1 polymer ?
#
loop_
_entity_poly.entity_id
_entity_poly.type
_entity_poly.pdbx_seq_one_letter_code
_entity_poly.pdbx_strand_id
1 'polypeptide(L)'
;MYIHMYSMAKTIMISNEMYDELKLLKRDMSFTELFKNLLNDDLKKGSGLRECLGILKKDEEWKKIEKDLKRGWKSWTKKYA
;
A
#
# COMPACT_ATOMS: atom_id res chain seq x y z
N MET A 1 -15.24 17.69 21.52
CA MET A 1 -14.00 17.45 20.75
C MET A 1 -14.40 16.71 19.48
N TYR A 2 -14.62 17.43 18.38
CA TYR A 2 -15.03 16.82 17.12
C TYR A 2 -13.78 16.38 16.37
N ILE A 3 -13.55 15.07 16.33
CA ILE A 3 -12.52 14.49 15.47
C ILE A 3 -13.10 14.48 14.06
N HIS A 4 -12.77 15.50 13.26
CA HIS A 4 -13.00 15.45 11.82
C HIS A 4 -12.06 14.41 11.21
N MET A 5 -12.49 13.14 11.17
CA MET A 5 -11.85 12.16 10.29
C MET A 5 -12.25 12.50 8.85
N TYR A 6 -11.41 13.29 8.18
CA TYR A 6 -11.38 13.35 6.72
C TYR A 6 -10.82 12.03 6.17
N SER A 7 -11.54 10.91 6.34
CA SER A 7 -11.13 9.62 5.79
C SER A 7 -11.72 9.50 4.38
N MET A 8 -10.96 9.93 3.37
CA MET A 8 -11.25 9.51 2.00
C MET A 8 -10.93 8.01 1.91
N ALA A 9 -11.96 7.17 1.74
CA ALA A 9 -11.77 5.73 1.59
C ALA A 9 -11.00 5.46 0.29
N LYS A 10 -9.84 4.79 0.41
CA LYS A 10 -9.05 4.33 -0.74
C LYS A 10 -9.13 2.80 -0.79
N THR A 11 -9.50 2.28 -1.94
CA THR A 11 -9.59 0.83 -2.18
C THR A 11 -8.29 0.36 -2.82
N ILE A 12 -7.67 -0.66 -2.23
CA ILE A 12 -6.53 -1.38 -2.81
C ILE A 12 -7.04 -2.76 -3.20
N MET A 13 -6.96 -3.10 -4.48
CA MET A 13 -7.22 -4.47 -4.93
C MET A 13 -5.94 -5.28 -4.82
N ILE A 14 -6.05 -6.51 -4.31
CA ILE A 14 -4.95 -7.45 -4.14
C ILE A 14 -5.38 -8.84 -4.62
N SER A 15 -4.42 -9.71 -4.93
CA SER A 15 -4.72 -11.11 -5.23
C SER A 15 -5.19 -11.85 -3.96
N ASN A 16 -5.89 -12.97 -4.15
CA ASN A 16 -6.29 -13.83 -3.04
C ASN A 16 -5.07 -14.36 -2.26
N GLU A 17 -4.00 -14.73 -2.97
CA GLU A 17 -2.73 -15.16 -2.37
C GLU A 17 -2.16 -14.07 -1.44
N MET A 18 -2.14 -12.82 -1.90
CA MET A 18 -1.67 -11.68 -1.10
C MET A 18 -2.59 -11.42 0.11
N TYR A 19 -3.90 -11.63 -0.05
CA TYR A 19 -4.84 -11.50 1.07
C TYR A 19 -4.56 -12.54 2.16
N ASP A 20 -4.28 -13.79 1.79
CA ASP A 20 -3.95 -14.84 2.74
C ASP A 20 -2.61 -14.56 3.45
N GLU A 21 -1.60 -14.09 2.73
CA GLU A 21 -0.33 -13.63 3.30
C GLU A 21 -0.54 -12.48 4.31
N LEU A 22 -1.35 -11.47 3.95
CA LEU A 22 -1.67 -10.37 4.85
C LEU A 22 -2.45 -10.83 6.08
N LYS A 23 -3.34 -11.82 5.93
CA LYS A 23 -4.09 -12.41 7.04
C LYS A 23 -3.17 -13.13 8.02
N LEU A 24 -2.15 -13.83 7.52
CA LEU A 24 -1.11 -14.46 8.36
C LEU A 24 -0.23 -13.41 9.07
N LEU A 25 0.15 -12.34 8.37
CA LEU A 25 0.94 -11.24 8.93
C LEU A 25 0.19 -10.45 10.00
N LYS A 26 -1.12 -10.22 9.78
CA LYS A 26 -2.01 -9.51 10.70
C LYS A 26 -2.04 -10.18 12.08
N ARG A 27 -2.00 -11.52 12.17
CA ARG A 27 -2.20 -12.26 13.43
C ARG A 27 -3.44 -11.71 14.17
N ASP A 28 -3.26 -11.29 15.42
CA ASP A 28 -4.32 -10.79 16.31
C ASP A 28 -4.65 -9.31 16.12
N MET A 29 -3.83 -8.54 15.37
CA MET A 29 -4.02 -7.10 15.20
C MET A 29 -5.06 -6.79 14.12
N SER A 30 -5.58 -5.57 14.02
CA SER A 30 -6.45 -5.17 12.90
C SER A 30 -5.64 -4.92 11.61
N PHE A 31 -6.27 -5.02 10.44
CA PHE A 31 -5.61 -4.61 9.19
C PHE A 31 -5.15 -3.15 9.22
N THR A 32 -5.92 -2.28 9.89
CA THR A 32 -5.54 -0.87 10.09
C THR A 32 -4.22 -0.73 10.85
N GLU A 33 -4.03 -1.50 11.92
CA GLU A 33 -2.78 -1.50 12.68
C GLU A 33 -1.63 -2.10 11.88
N LEU A 34 -1.87 -3.18 11.15
CA LEU A 34 -0.88 -3.76 10.24
C LEU A 34 -0.41 -2.71 9.21
N PHE A 35 -1.33 -2.01 8.54
CA PHE A 35 -0.98 -0.97 7.58
C PHE A 35 -0.26 0.21 8.24
N LYS A 36 -0.66 0.64 9.45
CA LYS A 36 0.09 1.67 10.20
C LYS A 36 1.52 1.23 10.48
N ASN A 37 1.71 -0.02 10.87
CA ASN A 37 3.04 -0.57 11.11
C ASN A 37 3.86 -0.61 9.82
N LEU A 38 3.30 -1.11 8.72
CA LEU A 38 3.95 -1.13 7.41
C LEU A 38 4.31 0.26 6.87
N LEU A 39 3.51 1.28 7.21
CA LEU A 39 3.81 2.68 6.87
C LEU A 39 4.94 3.28 7.71
N ASN A 40 5.05 2.86 8.97
CA ASN A 40 6.06 3.34 9.91
C ASN A 40 7.35 2.52 9.87
N ASP A 41 7.30 1.33 9.27
CA ASP A 41 8.46 0.49 9.02
C ASP A 41 9.38 1.18 8.00
N ASP A 42 10.67 0.85 8.11
CA ASP A 42 11.84 1.51 7.50
C ASP A 42 11.55 2.27 6.18
N LEU A 43 12.10 3.49 6.02
CA LEU A 43 11.74 4.44 4.95
C LEU A 43 11.61 3.81 3.54
N LYS A 44 12.43 2.80 3.23
CA LYS A 44 12.44 2.06 1.97
C LYS A 44 11.36 0.98 1.80
N LYS A 45 10.83 0.38 2.86
CA LYS A 45 9.86 -0.73 2.80
C LYS A 45 8.41 -0.25 2.69
N GLY A 46 8.08 0.89 3.29
CA GLY A 46 6.72 1.45 3.28
C GLY A 46 6.39 2.37 2.10
N SER A 47 7.32 2.59 1.18
CA SER A 47 7.22 3.64 0.15
C SER A 47 6.06 3.44 -0.83
N GLY A 48 5.80 2.20 -1.27
CA GLY A 48 4.66 1.89 -2.15
C GLY A 48 3.30 2.11 -1.47
N LEU A 49 3.18 1.79 -0.18
CA LEU A 49 1.95 2.02 0.57
C LEU A 49 1.73 3.52 0.83
N ARG A 50 2.80 4.28 1.11
CA ARG A 50 2.75 5.74 1.22
C ARG A 50 2.38 6.42 -0.10
N GLU A 51 2.79 5.87 -1.25
CA GLU A 51 2.34 6.32 -2.57
C GLU A 51 0.84 6.08 -2.76
N CYS A 52 0.33 4.87 -2.48
CA CYS A 52 -1.11 4.58 -2.55
C CYS A 52 -1.93 5.56 -1.68
N LEU A 53 -1.42 5.88 -0.49
CA LEU A 53 -2.06 6.82 0.42
C LEU A 53 -1.88 8.29 0.00
N GLY A 54 -0.98 8.59 -0.93
CA GLY A 54 -0.70 9.96 -1.38
C GLY A 54 0.09 10.78 -0.36
N ILE A 55 0.79 10.10 0.56
CA ILE A 55 1.60 10.71 1.62
C ILE A 55 3.05 10.92 1.16
N LEU A 56 3.48 10.21 0.11
CA LEU A 56 4.81 10.42 -0.47
C LEU A 56 4.87 11.78 -1.19
N LYS A 57 5.90 12.58 -0.91
CA LYS A 57 6.18 13.79 -1.71
C LYS A 57 6.49 13.38 -3.15
N LYS A 58 5.99 14.13 -4.13
CA LYS A 58 6.26 13.91 -5.56
C LYS A 58 7.69 14.34 -5.92
N ASP A 59 8.67 13.62 -5.43
CA ASP A 59 10.10 13.81 -5.72
C ASP A 59 10.61 12.72 -6.69
N GLU A 60 11.92 12.65 -6.90
CA GLU A 60 12.54 11.65 -7.80
C GLU A 60 12.35 10.21 -7.30
N GLU A 61 12.16 10.00 -6.00
CA GLU A 61 11.85 8.68 -5.44
C GLU A 61 10.43 8.27 -5.85
N TRP A 62 9.46 9.19 -5.77
CA TRP A 62 8.09 8.97 -6.23
C TRP A 62 8.03 8.55 -7.71
N LYS A 63 8.74 9.26 -8.60
CA LYS A 63 8.76 8.93 -10.03
C LYS A 63 9.31 7.53 -10.30
N LYS A 64 10.29 7.10 -9.50
CA LYS A 64 10.89 5.76 -9.64
C LYS A 64 9.90 4.68 -9.21
N ILE A 65 9.23 4.86 -8.07
CA ILE A 65 8.25 3.89 -7.56
C ILE A 65 7.04 3.81 -8.52
N GLU A 66 6.53 4.94 -8.99
CA GLU A 66 5.42 4.96 -9.96
C GLU A 66 5.76 4.16 -11.23
N LYS A 67 7.00 4.31 -11.72
CA LYS A 67 7.49 3.58 -12.90
C LYS A 67 7.60 2.07 -12.65
N ASP A 68 8.06 1.67 -11.48
CA ASP A 68 8.21 0.26 -11.11
C ASP A 68 6.84 -0.38 -10.88
N LEU A 69 5.91 0.30 -10.22
CA LEU A 69 4.53 -0.15 -10.06
C LEU A 69 3.80 -0.28 -11.39
N LYS A 70 3.93 0.69 -12.32
CA LYS A 70 3.34 0.59 -13.67
C LYS A 70 3.88 -0.62 -14.45
N ARG A 71 5.16 -0.96 -14.29
CA ARG A 71 5.75 -2.16 -14.89
C ARG A 71 5.19 -3.43 -14.27
N GLY A 72 5.16 -3.49 -12.93
CA GLY A 72 4.59 -4.62 -12.19
C GLY A 72 3.13 -4.87 -12.57
N TRP A 73 2.32 -3.81 -12.65
CA TRP A 73 0.94 -3.87 -13.08
C TRP A 73 0.81 -4.43 -14.50
N LYS A 74 1.55 -3.90 -15.49
CA LYS A 74 1.52 -4.43 -16.87
C LYS A 74 1.84 -5.92 -16.95
N SER A 75 2.85 -6.37 -16.21
CA SER A 75 3.23 -7.79 -16.15
C SER A 75 2.14 -8.65 -15.51
N TRP A 76 1.52 -8.16 -14.43
CA TRP A 76 0.42 -8.83 -13.76
C TRP A 76 -0.80 -8.93 -14.68
N THR A 77 -1.21 -7.83 -15.32
CA THR A 77 -2.32 -7.80 -16.28
C THR A 77 -2.07 -8.77 -17.43
N LYS A 78 -0.86 -8.81 -18.00
CA LYS A 78 -0.53 -9.77 -19.08
C LYS A 78 -0.63 -11.24 -18.63
N LYS A 79 -0.38 -11.52 -17.35
CA LYS A 79 -0.37 -12.89 -16.82
C LYS A 79 -1.76 -13.36 -16.39
N TYR A 80 -2.64 -12.45 -15.99
CA TYR A 80 -3.90 -12.77 -15.31
C TYR A 80 -5.16 -12.12 -15.91
N ALA A 81 -5.06 -11.27 -16.94
CA ALA A 81 -6.18 -10.71 -17.70
C ALA A 81 -6.15 -11.20 -19.15
#